data_AF-A0A257GYN7-F1
#
_entry.id   AF-A0A257GYN7-F1
#
_cell.length_a   1.000
_cell.length_b   1.000
_cell.length_c   1.000
_cell.angle_alpha   90.00
_cell.angle_beta   90.00
_cell.angle_gamma   90.00
#
_symmetry.space_group_name_H-M   'P 1'
#
loop_
_entity.id
_entity.type
_entity.pdbx_description
1 polymer ?
#
loop_
_entity_poly.entity_id
_entity_poly.type
_entity_poly.pdbx_seq_one_letter_code
_entity_poly.pdbx_strand_id
1 'polypeptide(L)'
;GGGSNAMGIFHPYIQHDQTRLIGVEAAGEGLESGKHSASIQKGSPGVLHGNRTYVLQDDNGQVTETHSVSAGLDYPGVGPEHAFLADIGRAEYVGITDKEALDAFHYLCRTEGIIPALESSHAVAYAMKLAKTMRPDQSILVNLSGRGDKDIGTVADLSNADFYCRPSCRGQSVKGGEQPVQLVKAGGAA
;
A
#
# COMPACT_ATOMS: atom_id res chain seq x y z
N GLY A 1 -7.39 -0.78 0.84
CA GLY A 1 -7.86 -0.16 -0.41
C GLY A 1 -9.12 -0.86 -0.91
N GLY A 2 -9.84 -0.29 -1.90
CA GLY A 2 -11.17 -0.78 -2.29
C GLY A 2 -11.22 -2.12 -3.05
N GLY A 3 -10.14 -2.51 -3.73
CA GLY A 3 -9.99 -3.85 -4.35
C GLY A 3 -10.12 -3.94 -5.87
N SER A 4 -10.46 -2.86 -6.59
CA SER A 4 -10.69 -2.91 -8.04
C SER A 4 -9.54 -3.52 -8.86
N ASN A 5 -8.30 -3.09 -8.60
CA ASN A 5 -7.12 -3.62 -9.30
C ASN A 5 -6.84 -5.09 -8.96
N ALA A 6 -7.09 -5.48 -7.70
CA ALA A 6 -6.83 -6.84 -7.22
C ALA A 6 -7.86 -7.80 -7.80
N MET A 7 -9.14 -7.45 -7.77
CA MET A 7 -10.17 -8.26 -8.41
C MET A 7 -9.96 -8.38 -9.92
N GLY A 8 -9.55 -7.30 -10.59
CA GLY A 8 -9.26 -7.32 -12.03
C GLY A 8 -8.19 -8.35 -12.40
N ILE A 9 -7.13 -8.48 -11.61
CA ILE A 9 -6.10 -9.50 -11.85
C ILE A 9 -6.49 -10.88 -11.32
N PHE A 10 -7.29 -10.98 -10.24
CA PHE A 10 -7.71 -12.26 -9.67
C PHE A 10 -8.77 -12.97 -10.48
N HIS A 11 -9.71 -12.25 -11.07
CA HIS A 11 -10.91 -12.80 -11.67
C HIS A 11 -10.64 -13.95 -12.68
N PRO A 12 -9.66 -13.84 -13.61
CA PRO A 12 -9.33 -14.95 -14.51
C PRO A 12 -8.77 -16.19 -13.81
N TYR A 13 -8.19 -16.02 -12.62
CA TYR A 13 -7.52 -17.09 -11.87
C TYR A 13 -8.39 -17.72 -10.78
N ILE A 14 -9.61 -17.22 -10.52
CA ILE A 14 -10.47 -17.76 -9.45
C ILE A 14 -10.71 -19.27 -9.61
N GLN A 15 -10.88 -19.78 -10.82
CA GLN A 15 -11.11 -21.21 -11.07
C GLN A 15 -9.83 -22.08 -11.07
N HIS A 16 -8.66 -21.46 -10.95
CA HIS A 16 -7.37 -22.14 -10.97
C HIS A 16 -6.85 -22.34 -9.54
N ASP A 17 -7.24 -23.44 -8.91
CA ASP A 17 -6.94 -23.72 -7.48
C ASP A 17 -5.45 -23.80 -7.14
N GLN A 18 -4.61 -24.13 -8.13
CA GLN A 18 -3.15 -24.15 -7.96
C GLN A 18 -2.54 -22.73 -7.97
N THR A 19 -3.30 -21.72 -8.40
CA THR A 19 -2.89 -20.32 -8.41
C THR A 19 -3.34 -19.64 -7.12
N ARG A 20 -2.38 -19.27 -6.28
CA ARG A 20 -2.61 -18.48 -5.07
C ARG A 20 -3.00 -17.05 -5.44
N LEU A 21 -4.04 -16.54 -4.81
CA LEU A 21 -4.51 -15.16 -4.96
C LEU A 21 -4.19 -14.42 -3.66
N ILE A 22 -3.35 -13.40 -3.73
CA ILE A 22 -2.85 -12.73 -2.53
C ILE A 22 -3.11 -11.23 -2.62
N GLY A 23 -4.03 -10.74 -1.80
CA GLY A 23 -4.32 -9.32 -1.64
C GLY A 23 -3.42 -8.72 -0.56
N VAL A 24 -2.87 -7.54 -0.82
CA VAL A 24 -2.01 -6.84 0.15
C VAL A 24 -2.72 -5.60 0.65
N GLU A 25 -2.97 -5.56 1.96
CA GLU A 25 -3.57 -4.43 2.65
C GLU A 25 -2.50 -3.54 3.29
N ALA A 26 -2.81 -2.25 3.44
CA ALA A 26 -1.94 -1.31 4.13
C ALA A 26 -2.01 -1.54 5.63
N ALA A 27 -0.89 -1.99 6.20
CA ALA A 27 -0.73 -2.16 7.63
C ALA A 27 -0.29 -0.87 8.34
N GLY A 28 -0.07 0.24 7.61
CA GLY A 28 0.31 1.55 8.17
C GLY A 28 1.56 1.47 9.06
N GLU A 29 1.43 1.95 10.30
CA GLU A 29 2.47 1.86 11.35
C GLU A 29 2.58 0.45 11.97
N GLY A 30 1.70 -0.48 11.58
CA GLY A 30 1.62 -1.86 12.03
C GLY A 30 0.19 -2.26 12.39
N LEU A 31 -0.16 -3.55 12.22
CA LEU A 31 -1.51 -4.05 12.46
C LEU A 31 -1.99 -3.93 13.92
N GLU A 32 -1.08 -3.86 14.88
CA GLU A 32 -1.41 -3.70 16.31
C GLU A 32 -1.39 -2.24 16.78
N SER A 33 -1.00 -1.31 15.91
CA SER A 33 -0.87 0.11 16.28
C SER A 33 -2.22 0.85 16.32
N GLY A 34 -3.26 0.25 15.73
CA GLY A 34 -4.54 0.92 15.45
C GLY A 34 -4.48 1.90 14.28
N LYS A 35 -3.29 2.14 13.70
CA LYS A 35 -3.07 3.01 12.54
C LYS A 35 -2.76 2.18 11.30
N HIS A 36 -3.81 1.66 10.68
CA HIS A 36 -3.74 0.86 9.46
C HIS A 36 -5.04 0.98 8.64
N SER A 37 -5.04 0.41 7.43
CA SER A 37 -6.22 0.32 6.55
C SER A 37 -6.46 -1.12 6.09
N ALA A 38 -6.23 -2.09 7.00
CA ALA A 38 -6.35 -3.53 6.79
C ALA A 38 -7.72 -4.09 7.19
N SER A 39 -8.74 -3.79 6.38
CA SER A 39 -10.15 -4.12 6.66
C SER A 39 -10.43 -5.61 6.79
N ILE A 40 -9.83 -6.47 5.96
CA ILE A 40 -10.08 -7.92 6.03
C ILE A 40 -9.38 -8.53 7.25
N GLN A 41 -8.15 -8.08 7.56
CA GLN A 41 -7.38 -8.66 8.65
C GLN A 41 -7.83 -8.21 10.05
N LYS A 42 -8.33 -6.97 10.18
CA LYS A 42 -8.65 -6.36 11.49
C LYS A 42 -10.06 -5.78 11.60
N GLY A 43 -10.82 -5.76 10.51
CA GLY A 43 -12.19 -5.28 10.52
C GLY A 43 -13.20 -6.35 10.92
N SER A 44 -14.46 -5.97 10.88
CA SER A 44 -15.60 -6.85 11.12
C SER A 44 -16.67 -6.64 10.04
N PRO A 45 -17.58 -7.61 9.84
CA PRO A 45 -18.68 -7.44 8.90
C PRO A 45 -19.58 -6.25 9.26
N GLY A 46 -19.73 -5.31 8.33
CA GLY A 46 -20.51 -4.09 8.50
C GLY A 46 -21.16 -3.64 7.19
N VAL A 47 -21.91 -2.54 7.25
CA VAL A 47 -22.50 -1.90 6.05
C VAL A 47 -21.86 -0.53 5.88
N LEU A 48 -21.18 -0.33 4.75
CA LEU A 48 -20.52 0.93 4.43
C LEU A 48 -20.71 1.24 2.94
N HIS A 49 -21.00 2.50 2.61
CA HIS A 49 -21.11 2.98 1.23
C HIS A 49 -21.99 2.10 0.30
N GLY A 50 -23.10 1.56 0.84
CA GLY A 50 -24.09 0.82 0.05
C GLY A 50 -23.80 -0.67 -0.17
N ASN A 51 -22.79 -1.24 0.50
CA ASN A 51 -22.54 -2.69 0.48
C ASN A 51 -22.37 -3.26 1.90
N ARG A 52 -22.53 -4.58 2.04
CA ARG A 52 -22.17 -5.33 3.26
C ARG A 52 -20.84 -6.02 3.03
N THR A 53 -19.84 -5.69 3.84
CA THR A 53 -18.43 -6.10 3.64
C THR A 53 -17.65 -6.02 4.95
N TYR A 54 -16.36 -6.33 4.94
CA TYR A 54 -15.46 -6.05 6.06
C TYR A 54 -15.15 -4.55 6.15
N VAL A 55 -15.33 -4.00 7.35
CA VAL A 55 -15.13 -2.59 7.66
C VAL A 55 -14.34 -2.46 8.96
N LEU A 56 -13.43 -1.50 9.02
CA LEU A 56 -12.80 -1.05 10.25
C LEU A 56 -13.80 -0.19 11.02
N GLN A 57 -14.35 -0.75 12.11
CA GLN A 57 -15.36 -0.12 12.93
C GLN A 57 -15.18 -0.48 14.40
N ASP A 58 -15.64 0.40 15.29
CA ASP A 58 -15.66 0.16 16.74
C ASP A 58 -16.85 -0.73 17.18
N ASP A 59 -16.92 -1.01 18.48
CA ASP A 59 -17.98 -1.84 19.07
C ASP A 59 -19.39 -1.24 18.91
N ASN A 60 -19.49 0.06 18.62
CA ASN A 60 -20.76 0.75 18.35
C ASN A 60 -21.11 0.79 16.86
N GLY A 61 -20.27 0.20 16.00
CA GLY A 61 -20.42 0.22 14.54
C GLY A 61 -20.01 1.53 13.89
N GLN A 62 -19.26 2.39 14.59
CA GLN A 62 -18.73 3.63 14.03
C GLN A 62 -17.44 3.35 13.25
N VAL A 63 -17.34 3.91 12.06
CA VAL A 63 -16.17 3.73 11.18
C VAL A 63 -14.93 4.34 11.84
N THR A 64 -13.87 3.54 11.95
CA THR A 64 -12.59 3.96 12.52
C THR A 64 -11.76 4.73 11.49
N GLU A 65 -11.03 5.74 11.94
CA GLU A 65 -10.05 6.43 11.09
C GLU A 65 -8.93 5.47 10.67
N THR A 66 -8.55 5.55 9.40
CA THR A 66 -7.51 4.70 8.82
C THR A 66 -6.19 5.44 8.67
N HIS A 67 -5.12 4.68 8.44
CA HIS A 67 -3.81 5.25 8.21
C HIS A 67 -3.01 4.43 7.19
N SER A 68 -2.50 5.11 6.17
CA SER A 68 -1.49 4.59 5.27
C SER A 68 -0.70 5.74 4.64
N VAL A 69 0.58 5.51 4.36
CA VAL A 69 1.38 6.41 3.51
C VAL A 69 0.82 6.55 2.10
N SER A 70 0.03 5.57 1.66
CA SER A 70 -0.55 5.50 0.33
C SER A 70 -2.02 5.90 0.36
N ALA A 71 -2.32 7.11 -0.14
CA ALA A 71 -3.69 7.65 -0.16
C ALA A 71 -4.71 6.71 -0.84
N GLY A 72 -4.33 5.98 -1.90
CA GLY A 72 -5.24 5.04 -2.57
C GLY A 72 -5.56 3.75 -1.79
N LEU A 73 -4.80 3.45 -0.72
CA LEU A 73 -5.07 2.31 0.16
C LEU A 73 -5.77 2.72 1.45
N ASP A 74 -5.79 4.01 1.76
CA ASP A 74 -6.34 4.59 2.98
C ASP A 74 -7.88 4.63 2.94
N TYR A 75 -8.47 3.46 3.12
CA TYR A 75 -9.92 3.25 3.05
C TYR A 75 -10.35 2.24 4.11
N PRO A 76 -11.39 2.52 4.92
CA PRO A 76 -11.81 1.66 6.04
C PRO A 76 -12.56 0.39 5.62
N GLY A 77 -12.98 0.27 4.37
CA GLY A 77 -13.69 -0.91 3.86
C GLY A 77 -12.93 -1.68 2.78
N VAL A 78 -13.61 -2.68 2.23
CA VAL A 78 -13.13 -3.45 1.07
C VAL A 78 -14.30 -3.86 0.18
N GLY A 79 -14.07 -4.15 -1.10
CA GLY A 79 -15.11 -4.69 -1.98
C GLY A 79 -15.67 -6.04 -1.47
N PRO A 80 -16.98 -6.30 -1.58
CA PRO A 80 -17.62 -7.48 -1.01
C PRO A 80 -17.16 -8.79 -1.66
N GLU A 81 -16.73 -8.76 -2.93
CA GLU A 81 -16.14 -9.95 -3.57
C GLU A 81 -14.83 -10.36 -2.92
N HIS A 82 -14.02 -9.41 -2.43
CA HIS A 82 -12.81 -9.73 -1.67
C HIS A 82 -13.13 -10.35 -0.33
N ALA A 83 -14.15 -9.82 0.38
CA ALA A 83 -14.66 -10.41 1.61
C ALA A 83 -15.10 -11.86 1.39
N PHE A 84 -15.91 -12.10 0.34
CA PHE A 84 -16.35 -13.44 -0.03
C PHE A 84 -15.18 -14.38 -0.35
N LEU A 85 -14.20 -13.94 -1.16
CA LEU A 85 -13.02 -14.75 -1.49
C LEU A 85 -12.15 -15.06 -0.26
N ALA A 86 -12.10 -14.16 0.72
CA ALA A 86 -11.44 -14.40 2.00
C ALA A 86 -12.17 -15.49 2.80
N ASP A 87 -13.49 -15.37 2.94
CA ASP A 87 -14.33 -16.27 3.74
C ASP A 87 -14.30 -17.72 3.24
N ILE A 88 -14.29 -17.92 1.91
CA ILE A 88 -14.20 -19.26 1.31
C ILE A 88 -12.76 -19.79 1.23
N GLY A 89 -11.77 -19.02 1.70
CA GLY A 89 -10.35 -19.38 1.67
C GLY A 89 -9.73 -19.39 0.27
N ARG A 90 -10.38 -18.74 -0.71
CA ARG A 90 -9.89 -18.70 -2.10
C ARG A 90 -8.78 -17.66 -2.28
N ALA A 91 -8.84 -16.55 -1.55
CA ALA A 91 -7.80 -15.52 -1.55
C ALA A 91 -7.23 -15.32 -0.15
N GLU A 92 -5.92 -15.10 -0.09
CA GLU A 92 -5.17 -14.77 1.12
C GLU A 92 -5.01 -13.24 1.21
N TYR A 93 -5.11 -12.66 2.40
CA TYR A 93 -4.90 -11.23 2.62
C TYR A 93 -3.82 -11.00 3.67
N VAL A 94 -2.87 -10.13 3.35
CA VAL A 94 -1.66 -9.89 4.15
C VAL A 94 -1.41 -8.40 4.32
N GLY A 95 -0.77 -8.01 5.42
CA GLY A 95 -0.40 -6.63 5.70
C GLY A 95 1.03 -6.29 5.27
N ILE A 96 1.21 -5.09 4.70
CA ILE A 96 2.53 -4.46 4.49
C ILE A 96 2.54 -3.09 5.15
N THR A 97 3.60 -2.82 5.91
CA THR A 97 3.77 -1.54 6.61
C THR A 97 4.24 -0.44 5.65
N ASP A 98 4.03 0.82 6.05
CA ASP A 98 4.46 1.97 5.26
C ASP A 98 5.97 1.94 4.98
N LYS A 99 6.77 1.54 5.97
CA LYS A 99 8.22 1.38 5.83
C LYS A 99 8.58 0.36 4.75
N GLU A 100 7.92 -0.79 4.76
CA GLU A 100 8.18 -1.86 3.80
C GLU A 100 7.76 -1.48 2.38
N ALA A 101 6.66 -0.75 2.24
CA ALA A 101 6.23 -0.20 0.95
C ALA A 101 7.24 0.83 0.42
N LEU A 102 7.75 1.72 1.27
CA LEU A 102 8.78 2.69 0.88
C LEU A 102 10.09 2.01 0.47
N ASP A 103 10.53 0.99 1.21
CA ASP A 103 11.72 0.22 0.88
C ASP A 103 11.58 -0.46 -0.50
N ALA A 104 10.40 -1.02 -0.80
CA ALA A 104 10.09 -1.64 -2.08
C ALA A 104 9.98 -0.64 -3.24
N PHE A 105 9.37 0.53 -3.00
CA PHE A 105 9.36 1.64 -3.96
C PHE A 105 10.79 1.99 -4.39
N HIS A 106 11.64 2.22 -3.40
CA HIS A 106 13.02 2.62 -3.58
C HIS A 106 13.85 1.52 -4.25
N TYR A 107 13.60 0.26 -3.92
CA TYR A 107 14.23 -0.89 -4.56
C TYR A 107 13.89 -0.94 -6.05
N LEU A 108 12.61 -0.91 -6.42
CA LEU A 108 12.16 -1.03 -7.80
C LEU A 108 12.67 0.12 -8.68
N CYS A 109 12.69 1.34 -8.14
CA CYS A 109 13.29 2.51 -8.80
C CYS A 109 14.77 2.28 -9.14
N ARG A 110 15.54 1.68 -8.22
CA ARG A 110 17.00 1.51 -8.38
C ARG A 110 17.39 0.30 -9.21
N THR A 111 16.60 -0.77 -9.16
CA THR A 111 16.94 -2.03 -9.86
C THR A 111 16.35 -2.09 -11.26
N GLU A 112 15.09 -1.65 -11.43
CA GLU A 112 14.36 -1.78 -12.70
C GLU A 112 14.13 -0.45 -13.41
N GLY A 113 14.45 0.69 -12.78
CA GLY A 113 14.18 2.01 -13.35
C GLY A 113 12.70 2.36 -13.46
N ILE A 114 11.84 1.66 -12.71
CA ILE A 114 10.40 1.86 -12.69
C ILE A 114 10.04 2.61 -11.41
N ILE A 115 9.25 3.69 -11.54
CA ILE A 115 8.72 4.45 -10.40
C ILE A 115 7.29 3.95 -10.11
N PRO A 116 7.09 3.01 -9.16
CA PRO A 116 5.77 2.47 -8.86
C PRO A 116 4.95 3.45 -8.02
N ALA A 117 3.62 3.39 -8.13
CA ALA A 117 2.77 4.05 -7.15
C ALA A 117 2.96 3.42 -5.76
N LEU A 118 2.83 4.20 -4.68
CA LEU A 118 2.96 3.66 -3.31
C LEU A 118 1.94 2.54 -3.03
N GLU A 119 0.77 2.58 -3.67
CA GLU A 119 -0.21 1.51 -3.65
C GLU A 119 0.38 0.19 -4.20
N SER A 120 1.04 0.26 -5.35
CA SER A 120 1.66 -0.91 -6.01
C SER A 120 2.90 -1.39 -5.25
N SER A 121 3.63 -0.49 -4.61
CA SER A 121 4.80 -0.84 -3.81
C SER A 121 4.48 -1.76 -2.63
N HIS A 122 3.26 -1.70 -2.08
CA HIS A 122 2.82 -2.68 -1.08
C HIS A 122 2.82 -4.11 -1.65
N ALA A 123 2.28 -4.29 -2.86
CA ALA A 123 2.26 -5.59 -3.53
C ALA A 123 3.68 -6.09 -3.84
N VAL A 124 4.57 -5.19 -4.30
CA VAL A 124 5.98 -5.52 -4.57
C VAL A 124 6.71 -5.91 -3.27
N ALA A 125 6.52 -5.17 -2.18
CA ALA A 125 7.13 -5.46 -0.89
C ALA A 125 6.78 -6.87 -0.40
N TYR A 126 5.50 -7.24 -0.48
CA TYR A 126 5.08 -8.58 -0.14
C TYR A 126 5.65 -9.64 -1.09
N ALA A 127 5.64 -9.38 -2.40
CA ALA A 127 6.22 -10.29 -3.38
C ALA A 127 7.71 -10.57 -3.11
N MET A 128 8.49 -9.55 -2.74
CA MET A 128 9.89 -9.70 -2.36
C MET A 128 10.08 -10.55 -1.10
N LYS A 129 9.18 -10.44 -0.12
CA LYS A 129 9.19 -11.31 1.07
C LYS A 129 8.85 -12.75 0.72
N LEU A 130 7.79 -12.95 -0.07
CA LEU A 130 7.31 -14.26 -0.48
C LEU A 130 8.34 -14.99 -1.37
N ALA A 131 8.99 -14.27 -2.29
CA ALA A 131 10.00 -14.85 -3.18
C ALA A 131 11.15 -15.52 -2.42
N LYS A 132 11.54 -14.99 -1.25
CA LYS A 132 12.60 -15.58 -0.41
C LYS A 132 12.24 -16.96 0.14
N THR A 133 10.95 -17.31 0.19
CA THR A 133 10.47 -18.61 0.67
C THR A 133 10.09 -19.55 -0.48
N MET A 134 10.19 -19.12 -1.72
CA MET A 134 9.77 -19.87 -2.91
C MET A 134 10.93 -20.63 -3.53
N ARG A 135 10.59 -21.69 -4.26
CA ARG A 135 11.56 -22.42 -5.07
C ARG A 135 11.84 -21.67 -6.38
N PRO A 136 13.02 -21.87 -7.00
CA PRO A 136 13.38 -21.19 -8.25
C PRO A 136 12.47 -21.47 -9.45
N ASP A 137 11.70 -22.57 -9.44
CA ASP A 137 10.77 -22.97 -10.51
C ASP A 137 9.38 -22.30 -10.39
N GLN A 138 9.12 -21.59 -9.30
CA GLN A 138 7.84 -20.94 -9.07
C GLN A 138 7.86 -19.49 -9.59
N SER A 139 6.69 -18.98 -10.00
CA SER A 139 6.55 -17.62 -10.53
C SER A 139 5.59 -16.79 -9.68
N ILE A 140 5.86 -15.49 -9.60
CA ILE A 140 4.97 -14.49 -8.97
C ILE A 140 4.59 -13.47 -10.04
N LEU A 141 3.29 -13.21 -10.19
CA LEU A 141 2.78 -12.11 -11.00
C LEU A 141 2.30 -10.99 -10.06
N VAL A 142 2.89 -9.80 -10.20
CA VAL A 142 2.53 -8.62 -9.40
C VAL A 142 1.79 -7.62 -10.26
N ASN A 143 0.64 -7.14 -9.79
CA ASN A 143 -0.08 -6.06 -10.46
C ASN A 143 0.55 -4.71 -10.12
N LEU A 144 1.26 -4.11 -11.07
CA LEU A 144 1.76 -2.73 -10.96
C LEU A 144 0.62 -1.75 -11.28
N SER A 145 -0.28 -1.59 -10.31
CA SER A 145 -1.56 -0.88 -10.47
C SER A 145 -1.46 0.59 -10.90
N GLY A 146 -0.31 1.23 -10.73
CA GLY A 146 -0.10 2.60 -11.19
C GLY A 146 1.37 3.05 -11.17
N ARG A 147 1.60 4.22 -11.75
CA ARG A 147 2.88 4.93 -11.72
C ARG A 147 2.97 5.91 -10.55
N GLY A 148 4.17 6.10 -10.01
CA GLY A 148 4.41 6.85 -8.77
C GLY A 148 4.68 8.34 -8.93
N ASP A 149 4.48 8.95 -10.11
CA ASP A 149 4.72 10.38 -10.31
C ASP A 149 3.98 11.26 -9.29
N LYS A 150 2.77 10.84 -8.89
CA LYS A 150 1.94 11.54 -7.89
C LYS A 150 2.53 11.46 -6.47
N ASP A 151 3.33 10.44 -6.20
CA ASP A 151 3.81 10.10 -4.85
C ASP A 151 5.21 10.67 -4.59
N ILE A 152 5.89 11.22 -5.60
CA ILE A 152 7.28 11.69 -5.47
C ILE A 152 7.43 12.76 -4.37
N GLY A 153 6.46 13.67 -4.22
CA GLY A 153 6.49 14.67 -3.15
C GLY A 153 6.47 14.02 -1.76
N THR A 154 5.52 13.13 -1.52
CA THR A 154 5.41 12.36 -0.26
C THR A 154 6.68 11.56 0.01
N VAL A 155 7.21 10.85 -0.99
CA VAL A 155 8.45 10.06 -0.84
C VAL A 155 9.65 10.96 -0.56
N ALA A 156 9.73 12.12 -1.21
CA ALA A 156 10.82 13.07 -0.99
C ALA A 156 10.80 13.63 0.42
N ASP A 157 9.64 14.04 0.94
CA ASP A 157 9.50 14.51 2.32
C ASP A 157 9.89 13.42 3.32
N LEU A 158 9.42 12.18 3.12
CA LEU A 158 9.76 11.05 3.98
C LEU A 158 11.24 10.64 3.90
N SER A 159 11.89 10.91 2.77
CA SER A 159 13.31 10.62 2.55
C SER A 159 14.22 11.81 2.87
N ASN A 160 13.67 12.93 3.35
CA ASN A 160 14.36 14.22 3.50
C ASN A 160 15.14 14.64 2.24
N ALA A 161 14.55 14.39 1.07
CA ALA A 161 15.11 14.77 -0.22
C ALA A 161 14.51 16.09 -0.72
N ASP A 162 15.35 16.95 -1.30
CA ASP A 162 14.89 18.14 -2.00
C ASP A 162 14.11 17.72 -3.27
N PHE A 163 12.79 17.88 -3.27
CA PHE A 163 11.96 17.72 -4.47
C PHE A 163 11.16 18.97 -4.77
N TYR A 164 11.15 19.34 -6.05
CA TYR A 164 10.36 20.45 -6.56
C TYR A 164 10.01 20.17 -8.01
N CYS A 165 8.73 20.34 -8.36
CA CYS A 165 8.24 20.17 -9.73
C CYS A 165 8.84 21.21 -10.70
N ARG A 166 9.32 22.34 -10.19
CA ARG A 166 10.10 23.37 -10.91
C ARG A 166 11.11 24.00 -9.96
N PRO A 167 12.29 24.47 -10.41
CA PRO A 167 13.27 25.13 -9.55
C PRO A 167 12.71 26.30 -8.73
N SER A 168 11.68 26.99 -9.25
CA SER A 168 10.98 28.09 -8.55
C SER A 168 10.13 27.64 -7.35
N CYS A 169 9.81 26.35 -7.23
CA CYS A 169 9.02 25.78 -6.14
C CYS A 169 9.89 25.29 -4.96
N ARG A 170 11.21 25.53 -5.01
CA ARG A 170 12.13 25.12 -3.96
C ARG A 170 11.78 25.79 -2.63
N GLY A 171 11.59 24.99 -1.58
CA GLY A 171 11.23 25.45 -0.22
C GLY A 171 9.73 25.43 0.10
N GLN A 172 8.87 24.96 -0.82
CA GLN A 172 7.45 24.70 -0.52
C GLN A 172 7.29 23.28 0.07
N SER A 173 6.53 23.14 1.16
CA SER A 173 6.19 21.84 1.76
C SER A 173 4.84 21.30 1.25
N VAL A 174 4.64 19.99 1.32
CA VAL A 174 3.32 19.39 1.05
C VAL A 174 2.30 19.74 2.14
N LYS A 175 1.02 19.64 1.80
CA LYS A 175 -0.10 20.01 2.66
C LYS A 175 -0.13 19.14 3.93
N GLY A 176 0.19 19.72 5.08
CA GLY A 176 0.22 19.06 6.39
C GLY A 176 1.61 19.00 7.07
N GLY A 177 2.69 19.41 6.40
CA GLY A 177 4.02 19.50 7.01
C GLY A 177 4.23 20.79 7.81
N GLU A 178 4.60 20.67 9.09
CA GLU A 178 4.78 21.81 10.00
C GLU A 178 6.02 22.67 9.73
N GLN A 179 6.96 22.27 8.86
CA GLN A 179 8.12 23.10 8.53
C GLN A 179 8.58 22.95 7.07
N PRO A 180 9.12 24.02 6.45
CA PRO A 180 9.92 23.87 5.26
C PRO A 180 11.16 23.03 5.60
N VAL A 181 11.44 22.01 4.78
CA VAL A 181 12.61 21.13 4.93
C VAL A 181 13.87 21.99 5.07
N GLN A 182 14.50 21.98 6.24
CA GLN A 182 15.78 22.65 6.47
C GLN A 182 16.92 21.78 5.94
N LEU A 183 17.79 22.42 5.15
CA LEU A 183 18.97 21.84 4.53
C LEU A 183 19.82 21.04 5.53
N VAL A 184 20.09 19.78 5.24
CA VAL A 184 21.32 19.14 5.71
C VAL A 184 22.46 19.81 4.94
N LYS A 185 23.14 20.78 5.57
CA LYS A 185 24.38 21.32 5.02
C LYS A 185 25.36 20.16 4.85
N ALA A 186 25.62 19.76 3.61
CA ALA A 186 26.79 18.95 3.30
C ALA A 186 28.01 19.71 3.83
N GLY A 187 28.69 19.13 4.82
CA GLY A 187 29.95 19.66 5.32
C GLY A 187 30.94 19.71 4.16
N GLY A 188 31.19 20.92 3.66
CA GLY A 188 32.28 21.17 2.73
C GLY A 188 33.58 20.96 3.48
N ALA A 189 34.30 19.89 3.14
CA ALA A 189 35.72 19.79 3.41
C ALA A 189 36.43 20.86 2.57
N ALA A 190 37.19 21.72 3.24
CA ALA A 190 38.29 22.48 2.69
C ALA A 190 39.60 21.86 3.20
#